data_AF-A0A3L7T6G3-F1
#
_entry.id   AF-A0A3L7T6G3-F1
#
_cell.length_a   1.000
_cell.length_b   1.000
_cell.length_c   1.000
_cell.angle_alpha   90.00
_cell.angle_beta   90.00
_cell.angle_gamma   90.00
#
_symmetry.space_group_name_H-M   'P 1'
#
loop_
_entity.id
_entity.type
_entity.pdbx_description
1 polymer ?
#
loop_
_entity_poly.entity_id
_entity_poly.type
_entity_poly.pdbx_seq_one_letter_code
_entity_poly.pdbx_strand_id
1 'polypeptide(L)'
;MHNETPAPENDESATRAAQSLSDTLRWAFELDESPAIAGATFLTREIIPCARDPFDAITDGAATTRQLEDLKNAYKMLRTTSATAPERSLAARLYAATIAAALVRHGELITRQSATALTRAFEELGADEEMPERIRDLATLGIDALRKLG
;
A
#
# COMPACT_ATOMS: atom_id res chain seq x y z
N MET A 1 43.14 45.97 -15.24
CA MET A 1 41.71 45.88 -14.87
C MET A 1 41.22 44.53 -15.35
N HIS A 2 41.08 43.59 -14.43
CA HIS A 2 40.51 42.26 -14.70
C HIS A 2 38.98 42.40 -14.77
N ASN A 3 38.36 41.79 -15.77
CA ASN A 3 36.91 41.59 -15.79
C ASN A 3 36.69 40.08 -15.91
N GLU A 4 36.46 39.45 -14.77
CA GLU A 4 36.11 38.03 -14.65
C GLU A 4 34.70 37.82 -15.20
N THR A 5 34.55 36.86 -16.11
CA THR A 5 33.24 36.41 -16.59
C THR A 5 32.69 35.43 -15.55
N PRO A 6 31.50 35.65 -14.95
CA PRO A 6 30.97 34.71 -13.96
C PRO A 6 30.50 33.42 -14.66
N ALA A 7 30.74 32.29 -14.00
CA ALA A 7 30.34 30.96 -14.46
C ALA A 7 28.80 30.79 -14.49
N PRO A 8 28.26 29.87 -15.30
CA PRO A 8 26.81 29.63 -15.39
C PRO A 8 26.31 28.88 -14.16
N GLU A 9 25.97 29.60 -13.10
CA GLU A 9 25.18 29.11 -11.98
C GLU A 9 23.71 29.15 -12.39
N ASN A 10 23.11 28.08 -12.95
CA ASN A 10 21.63 27.98 -13.02
C ASN A 10 21.00 26.61 -13.42
N ASP A 11 21.75 25.51 -13.50
CA ASP A 11 21.16 24.22 -13.96
C ASP A 11 20.38 23.47 -12.85
N GLU A 12 20.73 23.70 -11.57
CA GLU A 12 20.08 23.01 -10.44
C GLU A 12 18.65 23.52 -10.17
N SER A 13 18.40 24.81 -10.37
CA SER A 13 17.09 25.43 -10.18
C SER A 13 16.07 24.95 -11.21
N ALA A 14 16.51 24.81 -12.47
CA ALA A 14 15.69 24.26 -13.55
C ALA A 14 15.37 22.77 -13.32
N THR A 15 16.36 22.01 -12.83
CA THR A 15 16.19 20.59 -12.48
C THR A 15 15.22 20.39 -11.31
N ARG A 16 15.31 21.19 -10.24
CA ARG A 16 14.34 21.15 -9.12
C ARG A 16 12.94 21.57 -9.55
N ALA A 17 12.82 22.58 -10.41
CA ALA A 17 11.53 23.00 -10.95
C ALA A 17 10.88 21.90 -11.80
N ALA A 18 11.67 21.22 -12.64
CA ALA A 18 11.21 20.08 -13.43
C ALA A 18 10.80 18.89 -12.55
N GLN A 19 11.54 18.61 -11.48
CA GLN A 19 11.19 17.57 -10.49
C GLN A 19 9.91 17.91 -9.75
N SER A 20 9.78 19.13 -9.21
CA SER A 20 8.58 19.60 -8.52
C SER A 20 7.34 19.61 -9.42
N LEU A 21 7.50 19.98 -10.70
CA LEU A 21 6.42 19.91 -11.68
C LEU A 21 6.05 18.46 -12.02
N SER A 22 7.04 17.58 -12.18
CA SER A 22 6.82 16.14 -12.41
C SER A 22 6.15 15.46 -11.21
N ASP A 23 6.53 15.85 -9.98
CA ASP A 23 5.84 15.48 -8.74
C ASP A 23 4.39 15.94 -8.77
N THR A 24 4.15 17.21 -9.04
CA THR A 24 2.80 17.81 -9.06
C THR A 24 1.91 17.17 -10.14
N LEU A 25 2.46 16.90 -11.32
CA LEU A 25 1.74 16.23 -12.41
C LEU A 25 1.48 14.76 -12.09
N ARG A 26 2.45 14.03 -11.51
CA ARG A 26 2.23 12.68 -11.00
C ARG A 26 1.11 12.66 -9.97
N TRP A 27 1.10 13.59 -9.01
CA TRP A 27 0.01 13.74 -8.04
C TRP A 27 -1.33 14.01 -8.72
N ALA A 28 -1.36 14.87 -9.75
CA ALA A 28 -2.58 15.18 -10.49
C ALA A 28 -3.11 13.98 -11.30
N PHE A 29 -2.23 13.14 -11.87
CA PHE A 29 -2.63 11.92 -12.59
C PHE A 29 -3.02 10.78 -11.64
N GLU A 30 -2.32 10.60 -10.51
CA GLU A 30 -2.71 9.65 -9.45
C GLU A 30 -4.07 10.02 -8.82
N LEU A 31 -4.44 11.31 -8.80
CA LEU A 31 -5.77 11.78 -8.35
C LEU A 31 -6.90 11.48 -9.33
N ASP A 32 -6.61 11.38 -10.63
CA ASP A 32 -7.58 10.95 -11.66
C ASP A 32 -7.84 9.42 -11.52
N GLU A 33 -6.86 8.68 -11.01
CA GLU A 33 -6.90 7.26 -10.69
C GLU A 33 -7.34 7.01 -9.22
N SER A 34 -8.57 7.39 -8.87
CA SER A 34 -9.19 7.17 -7.53
C SER A 34 -8.35 7.68 -6.34
N PRO A 35 -8.71 8.82 -5.71
CA PRO A 35 -7.99 9.40 -4.57
C PRO A 35 -7.68 8.43 -3.43
N ALA A 36 -8.53 7.42 -3.23
CA ALA A 36 -8.31 6.35 -2.26
C ALA A 36 -7.06 5.50 -2.57
N ILE A 37 -6.87 5.14 -3.84
CA ILE A 37 -5.73 4.35 -4.30
C ILE A 37 -4.45 5.18 -4.24
N ALA A 38 -4.50 6.46 -4.63
CA ALA A 38 -3.38 7.38 -4.50
C ALA A 38 -2.90 7.50 -3.04
N GLY A 39 -3.84 7.73 -2.10
CA GLY A 39 -3.51 7.82 -0.67
C GLY A 39 -2.93 6.52 -0.10
N ALA A 40 -3.49 5.36 -0.49
CA ALA A 40 -2.95 4.06 -0.09
C ALA A 40 -1.57 3.78 -0.70
N THR A 41 -1.34 4.19 -1.95
CA THR A 41 -0.05 4.05 -2.65
C THR A 41 1.02 4.88 -1.97
N PHE A 42 0.71 6.14 -1.64
CA PHE A 42 1.61 6.99 -0.88
C PHE A 42 2.01 6.33 0.45
N LEU A 43 1.04 5.92 1.27
CA LEU A 43 1.31 5.26 2.55
C LEU A 43 2.12 3.96 2.39
N THR A 44 1.89 3.21 1.32
CA THR A 44 2.65 2.01 1.02
C THR A 44 4.11 2.33 0.76
N ARG A 45 4.38 3.36 -0.05
CA ARG A 45 5.74 3.76 -0.43
C ARG A 45 6.54 4.32 0.75
N GLU A 46 5.88 4.92 1.74
CA GLU A 46 6.54 5.33 3.00
C GLU A 46 7.14 4.14 3.77
N ILE A 47 6.58 2.93 3.61
CA ILE A 47 7.02 1.70 4.30
C ILE A 47 7.87 0.81 3.38
N ILE A 48 7.51 0.74 2.11
CA ILE A 48 8.17 -0.05 1.07
C ILE A 48 8.46 0.90 -0.11
N PRO A 49 9.59 1.62 -0.11
CA PRO A 49 9.87 2.67 -1.09
C PRO A 49 9.83 2.23 -2.56
N CYS A 50 10.17 0.96 -2.83
CA CYS A 50 10.17 0.40 -4.18
C CYS A 50 8.80 -0.15 -4.62
N ALA A 51 7.76 -0.07 -3.76
CA ALA A 51 6.43 -0.55 -4.11
C ALA A 51 5.81 0.33 -5.20
N ARG A 52 5.35 -0.31 -6.28
CA ARG A 52 4.58 0.36 -7.31
C ARG A 52 3.24 0.83 -6.77
N ASP A 53 2.51 -0.07 -6.13
CA ASP A 53 1.16 0.15 -5.59
C ASP A 53 0.94 -0.78 -4.37
N PRO A 54 -0.12 -0.58 -3.56
CA PRO A 54 -0.37 -1.39 -2.37
C PRO A 54 -0.61 -2.87 -2.68
N PHE A 55 -1.20 -3.18 -3.83
CA PHE A 55 -1.50 -4.56 -4.21
C PHE A 55 -0.23 -5.30 -4.60
N ASP A 56 0.68 -4.68 -5.36
CA ASP A 56 2.01 -5.19 -5.68
C ASP A 56 2.79 -5.45 -4.38
N ALA A 57 2.87 -4.45 -3.49
CA ALA A 57 3.55 -4.58 -2.20
C ALA A 57 3.06 -5.76 -1.37
N ILE A 58 1.74 -5.98 -1.36
CA ILE A 58 1.11 -7.06 -0.63
C ILE A 58 1.27 -8.40 -1.35
N THR A 59 1.38 -8.46 -2.68
CA THR A 59 1.34 -9.71 -3.48
C THR A 59 2.69 -10.25 -3.94
N ASP A 60 3.70 -9.39 -4.13
CA ASP A 60 5.00 -9.73 -4.73
C ASP A 60 5.91 -10.63 -3.85
N GLY A 61 5.61 -10.73 -2.55
CA GLY A 61 6.35 -11.63 -1.65
C GLY A 61 7.69 -11.10 -1.15
N ALA A 62 8.15 -9.95 -1.63
CA ALA A 62 9.37 -9.30 -1.16
C ALA A 62 9.24 -8.64 0.23
N ALA A 63 8.01 -8.31 0.66
CA ALA A 63 7.77 -7.63 1.93
C ALA A 63 8.09 -8.54 3.14
N THR A 64 8.96 -8.03 4.02
CA THR A 64 9.27 -8.69 5.30
C THR A 64 8.06 -8.68 6.24
N THR A 65 8.00 -9.60 7.22
CA THR A 65 6.95 -9.60 8.24
C THR A 65 6.80 -8.23 8.92
N ARG A 66 7.91 -7.58 9.26
CA ARG A 66 7.91 -6.24 9.88
C ARG A 66 7.24 -5.20 8.97
N GLN A 67 7.56 -5.18 7.69
CA GLN A 67 6.92 -4.26 6.74
C GLN A 67 5.42 -4.55 6.59
N LEU A 68 5.01 -5.83 6.64
CA LEU A 68 3.60 -6.20 6.63
C LEU A 68 2.90 -5.77 7.95
N GLU A 69 3.58 -5.83 9.08
CA GLU A 69 3.05 -5.28 10.35
C GLU A 69 2.84 -3.77 10.27
N ASP A 70 3.83 -3.05 9.73
CA ASP A 70 3.76 -1.60 9.53
C ASP A 70 2.65 -1.22 8.55
N LEU A 71 2.51 -1.93 7.42
CA LEU A 71 1.43 -1.73 6.46
C LEU A 71 0.05 -1.99 7.09
N LYS A 72 -0.10 -3.09 7.83
CA LYS A 72 -1.33 -3.41 8.56
C LYS A 72 -1.70 -2.27 9.52
N ASN A 73 -0.74 -1.72 10.26
CA ASN A 73 -0.99 -0.60 11.17
C ASN A 73 -1.37 0.68 10.41
N ALA A 74 -0.69 0.98 9.29
CA ALA A 74 -1.00 2.12 8.44
C ALA A 74 -2.40 2.04 7.84
N TYR A 75 -2.80 0.89 7.27
CA TYR A 75 -4.14 0.70 6.72
C TYR A 75 -5.23 0.69 7.78
N LYS A 76 -4.93 0.18 8.99
CA LYS A 76 -5.86 0.32 10.12
C LYS A 76 -6.08 1.78 10.48
N MET A 77 -5.02 2.58 10.53
CA MET A 77 -5.11 4.01 10.78
C MET A 77 -5.92 4.70 9.68
N LEU A 78 -5.57 4.47 8.41
CA LEU A 78 -6.28 5.01 7.24
C LEU A 78 -7.78 4.70 7.31
N ARG A 79 -8.16 3.44 7.63
CA ARG A 79 -9.56 3.03 7.78
C ARG A 79 -10.32 3.85 8.83
N THR A 80 -9.65 4.25 9.91
CA THR A 80 -10.27 5.00 11.00
C THR A 80 -10.28 6.51 10.79
N THR A 81 -9.31 7.05 10.05
CA THR A 81 -9.12 8.50 9.87
C THR A 81 -9.64 9.03 8.55
N SER A 82 -9.90 8.16 7.56
CA SER A 82 -10.35 8.60 6.23
C SER A 82 -11.75 9.22 6.27
N ALA A 83 -11.90 10.35 5.56
CA ALA A 83 -13.14 11.11 5.50
C ALA A 83 -14.21 10.38 4.66
N THR A 84 -13.81 9.71 3.58
CA THR A 84 -14.76 9.13 2.63
C THR A 84 -14.99 7.62 2.85
N ALA A 85 -16.18 7.14 2.47
CA ALA A 85 -16.50 5.71 2.56
C ALA A 85 -15.64 4.83 1.63
N PRO A 86 -15.35 5.21 0.37
CA PRO A 86 -14.47 4.42 -0.51
C PRO A 86 -13.07 4.23 0.06
N GLU A 87 -12.46 5.27 0.64
CA GLU A 87 -11.14 5.18 1.29
C GLU A 87 -11.16 4.20 2.48
N ARG A 88 -12.19 4.29 3.34
CA ARG A 88 -12.33 3.37 4.47
C ARG A 88 -12.52 1.93 4.01
N SER A 89 -13.25 1.73 2.91
CA SER A 89 -13.48 0.41 2.33
C SER A 89 -12.19 -0.18 1.76
N LEU A 90 -11.47 0.59 0.94
CA LEU A 90 -10.17 0.19 0.40
C LEU A 90 -9.18 -0.14 1.54
N ALA A 91 -9.08 0.73 2.55
CA ALA A 91 -8.20 0.51 3.69
C ALA A 91 -8.55 -0.77 4.48
N ALA A 92 -9.84 -1.11 4.60
CA ALA A 92 -10.26 -2.37 5.23
C ALA A 92 -9.82 -3.60 4.42
N ARG A 93 -9.91 -3.54 3.08
CA ARG A 93 -9.47 -4.60 2.17
C ARG A 93 -7.96 -4.79 2.22
N LEU A 94 -7.20 -3.70 2.13
CA LEU A 94 -5.74 -3.71 2.23
C LEU A 94 -5.26 -4.22 3.61
N TYR A 95 -5.96 -3.85 4.67
CA TYR A 95 -5.72 -4.38 6.02
C TYR A 95 -5.85 -5.90 6.07
N ALA A 96 -6.97 -6.45 5.56
CA ALA A 96 -7.19 -7.90 5.52
C ALA A 96 -6.17 -8.60 4.62
N ALA A 97 -5.92 -8.08 3.42
CA ALA A 97 -4.96 -8.63 2.47
C ALA A 97 -3.53 -8.68 3.05
N THR A 98 -3.13 -7.67 3.82
CA THR A 98 -1.81 -7.63 4.47
C THR A 98 -1.66 -8.71 5.54
N ILE A 99 -2.72 -8.96 6.33
CA ILE A 99 -2.72 -10.06 7.31
C ILE A 99 -2.64 -11.41 6.59
N ALA A 100 -3.40 -11.60 5.51
CA ALA A 100 -3.33 -12.80 4.69
C ALA A 100 -1.91 -13.00 4.11
N ALA A 101 -1.26 -11.95 3.60
CA ALA A 101 0.12 -12.02 3.10
C ALA A 101 1.11 -12.51 4.17
N ALA A 102 1.05 -11.94 5.37
CA ALA A 102 1.95 -12.32 6.46
C ALA A 102 1.75 -13.78 6.87
N LEU A 103 0.49 -14.20 6.96
CA LEU A 103 0.15 -15.56 7.33
C LEU A 103 0.57 -16.57 6.25
N VAL A 104 0.27 -16.31 4.98
CA VAL A 104 0.54 -17.24 3.87
C VAL A 104 2.04 -17.40 3.62
N ARG A 105 2.81 -16.31 3.72
CA ARG A 105 4.24 -16.33 3.35
C ARG A 105 5.18 -16.62 4.50
N HIS A 106 4.88 -16.04 5.66
CA HIS A 106 5.77 -16.12 6.82
C HIS A 106 5.24 -17.06 7.90
N GLY A 107 4.00 -17.56 7.76
CA GLY A 107 3.35 -18.37 8.80
C GLY A 107 3.04 -17.59 10.07
N GLU A 108 3.09 -16.25 10.01
CA GLU A 108 2.98 -15.39 11.17
C GLU A 108 1.63 -14.68 11.25
N LEU A 109 0.98 -14.82 12.41
CA LEU A 109 -0.25 -14.10 12.70
C LEU A 109 0.05 -12.72 13.29
N ILE A 110 0.16 -11.72 12.41
CA ILE A 110 0.47 -10.33 12.79
C ILE A 110 -0.70 -9.58 13.43
N THR A 111 -1.73 -10.26 13.92
CA THR A 111 -2.95 -9.67 14.46
C THR A 111 -3.44 -10.44 15.68
N ARG A 112 -4.22 -9.77 16.54
CA ARG A 112 -4.87 -10.41 17.71
C ARG A 112 -6.33 -10.76 17.46
N GLN A 113 -6.81 -10.56 16.23
CA GLN A 113 -8.18 -10.93 15.87
C GLN A 113 -8.36 -12.45 15.97
N SER A 114 -9.56 -12.89 16.35
CA SER A 114 -9.88 -14.31 16.42
C SER A 114 -9.86 -14.95 15.04
N ALA A 115 -9.57 -16.26 14.99
CA ALA A 115 -9.56 -17.01 13.74
C ALA A 115 -10.91 -16.88 12.99
N THR A 116 -12.04 -16.94 13.69
CA THR A 116 -13.38 -16.75 13.10
C THR A 116 -13.57 -15.38 12.45
N ALA A 117 -13.09 -14.31 13.09
CA ALA A 117 -13.19 -12.96 12.54
C ALA A 117 -12.31 -12.80 11.29
N LEU A 118 -11.14 -13.44 11.28
CA LEU A 118 -10.24 -13.43 10.13
C LEU A 118 -10.76 -14.26 8.97
N THR A 119 -11.28 -15.46 9.23
CA THR A 119 -11.93 -16.29 8.20
C THR A 119 -13.03 -15.51 7.50
N ARG A 120 -13.92 -14.86 8.24
CA ARG A 120 -14.98 -14.03 7.66
C ARG A 120 -14.42 -12.88 6.82
N ALA A 121 -13.41 -12.16 7.34
CA ALA A 121 -12.81 -11.06 6.60
C ALA A 121 -12.13 -11.52 5.29
N PHE A 122 -11.51 -12.71 5.29
CA PHE A 122 -10.90 -13.29 4.09
C PHE A 122 -11.94 -13.85 3.12
N GLU A 123 -13.05 -14.41 3.60
CA GLU A 123 -14.17 -14.83 2.75
C GLU A 123 -14.81 -13.62 2.05
N GLU A 124 -15.07 -12.55 2.80
CA GLU A 124 -15.56 -11.28 2.25
C GLU A 124 -14.58 -10.70 1.22
N LEU A 125 -13.28 -10.69 1.52
CA LEU A 125 -12.25 -10.20 0.60
C LEU A 125 -12.11 -11.08 -0.66
N GLY A 126 -12.18 -12.41 -0.53
CA GLY A 126 -12.07 -13.34 -1.65
C GLY A 126 -13.26 -13.27 -2.62
N ALA A 127 -14.43 -12.85 -2.13
CA ALA A 127 -15.63 -12.65 -2.94
C ALA A 127 -15.75 -11.23 -3.54
N ASP A 128 -14.84 -10.31 -3.21
CA ASP A 128 -14.95 -8.90 -3.59
C ASP A 128 -14.44 -8.63 -5.01
N GLU A 129 -15.36 -8.61 -5.98
CA GLU A 129 -15.05 -8.41 -7.41
C GLU A 129 -14.40 -7.04 -7.72
N GLU A 130 -14.45 -6.06 -6.82
CA GLU A 130 -13.72 -4.80 -6.97
C GLU A 130 -12.20 -4.97 -6.75
N MET A 131 -11.78 -6.07 -6.11
CA MET A 131 -10.38 -6.33 -5.81
C MET A 131 -9.67 -7.15 -6.90
N PRO A 132 -8.38 -6.87 -7.15
CA PRO A 132 -7.57 -7.66 -8.07
C PRO A 132 -7.62 -9.16 -7.73
N GLU A 133 -7.67 -10.01 -8.75
CA GLU A 133 -7.74 -11.47 -8.59
C GLU A 133 -6.67 -12.01 -7.64
N ARG A 134 -5.42 -11.57 -7.81
CA ARG A 134 -4.30 -11.91 -6.92
C ARG A 134 -4.53 -11.60 -5.42
N ILE A 135 -5.32 -10.58 -5.09
CA ILE A 135 -5.67 -10.24 -3.71
C ILE A 135 -6.76 -11.19 -3.20
N ARG A 136 -7.75 -11.48 -4.06
CA ARG A 136 -8.80 -12.45 -3.77
C ARG A 136 -8.22 -13.85 -3.52
N ASP A 137 -7.34 -14.30 -4.40
CA ASP A 137 -6.62 -15.58 -4.27
C ASP A 137 -5.80 -15.63 -2.99
N LEU A 138 -5.10 -14.54 -2.66
CA LEU A 138 -4.33 -14.43 -1.42
C LEU A 138 -5.22 -14.57 -0.18
N ALA A 139 -6.44 -14.02 -0.21
CA ALA A 139 -7.42 -14.19 0.86
C ALA A 139 -7.86 -15.65 1.01
N THR A 140 -8.13 -16.33 -0.10
CA THR A 140 -8.44 -17.78 -0.11
C THR A 140 -7.30 -18.61 0.50
N LEU A 141 -6.06 -18.33 0.10
CA LEU A 141 -4.87 -18.97 0.69
C LEU A 141 -4.74 -18.66 2.19
N GLY A 142 -5.09 -17.45 2.61
CA GLY A 142 -5.12 -17.04 4.01
C GLY A 142 -6.09 -17.87 4.87
N ILE A 143 -7.26 -18.22 4.32
CA ILE A 143 -8.24 -19.10 4.99
C ILE A 143 -7.63 -20.49 5.21
N ASP A 144 -6.98 -21.05 4.18
CA ASP A 144 -6.36 -22.37 4.28
C ASP A 144 -5.16 -22.37 5.24
N ALA A 145 -4.41 -21.27 5.30
CA ALA A 145 -3.33 -21.11 6.27
C ALA A 145 -3.84 -20.99 7.71
N LEU A 146 -4.95 -20.27 7.95
CA LEU A 146 -5.58 -20.19 9.28
C LEU A 146 -6.02 -21.57 9.79
N ARG A 147 -6.60 -22.40 8.91
CA ARG A 147 -7.03 -23.76 9.26
C ARG A 147 -5.88 -24.67 9.68
N LYS A 148 -4.65 -24.40 9.21
CA LYS A 148 -3.47 -25.20 9.55
C LYS A 148 -2.82 -24.79 10.89
N LEU A 149 -3.14 -23.60 11.41
CA LEU A 149 -2.62 -23.10 12.68
C LEU A 149 -3.44 -23.54 13.91
N GLY A 150 -4.69 -23.94 13.72
CA GLY A 150 -5.59 -24.43 14.77
C GLY A 150 -5.72 -25.94 14.76
#